data_AF-A0A4Y2DSJ3-F1
#
_entry.id   AF-A0A4Y2DSJ3-F1
#
_cell.length_a   1.000
_cell.length_b   1.000
_cell.length_c   1.000
_cell.angle_alpha   90.00
_cell.angle_beta   90.00
_cell.angle_gamma   90.00
#
_symmetry.space_group_name_H-M   'P 1'
#
loop_
_entity.id
_entity.type
_entity.pdbx_description
1 polymer ?
#
loop_
_entity_poly.entity_id
_entity_poly.type
_entity_poly.pdbx_seq_one_letter_code
_entity_poly.pdbx_strand_id
1 'polypeptide(L)' 'MLLAMSTDCRCRIRTLEARQIIKAREIGPDGNCVRRFVIPAVNFGATDYVDLINWQACYVTSPPVLRQISSHELLKMI' A
#
# COMPACT_ATOMS: atom_id res chain seq x y z
N MET A 1 -2.36 -7.60 -1.84
CA MET A 1 -1.68 -7.48 -0.52
C MET A 1 -2.18 -6.29 0.27
N LEU A 2 -2.01 -5.04 -0.20
CA LEU A 2 -2.52 -3.85 0.52
C LEU A 2 -4.01 -3.94 0.87
N LEU A 3 -4.86 -4.38 -0.06
CA LEU A 3 -6.30 -4.57 0.19
C LEU A 3 -6.64 -5.52 1.36
N ALA A 4 -5.85 -6.57 1.55
CA ALA A 4 -6.06 -7.49 2.67
C ALA A 4 -5.64 -6.87 4.00
N MET A 5 -4.61 -6.00 3.96
CA MET A 5 -4.17 -5.24 5.13
C MET A 5 -5.20 -4.19 5.54
N SER A 6 -5.96 -3.61 4.60
CA SER A 6 -7.04 -2.65 4.89
C SER A 6 -8.16 -3.27 5.74
N THR A 7 -8.39 -4.58 5.59
CA THR A 7 -9.40 -5.34 6.35
C THR A 7 -8.84 -6.05 7.59
N ASP A 8 -7.53 -5.95 7.85
CA ASP A 8 -6.94 -6.60 9.04
C ASP A 8 -7.46 -5.90 10.32
N CYS A 9 -7.74 -6.69 11.36
CA CYS A 9 -8.23 -6.18 12.64
C CYS A 9 -7.16 -5.37 13.38
N ARG A 10 -5.87 -5.67 13.15
CA ARG A 10 -4.75 -5.05 13.86
C ARG A 10 -4.52 -3.64 13.30
N CYS A 11 -4.73 -2.63 14.15
CA CYS A 11 -4.55 -1.21 13.79
C CYS A 11 -3.18 -0.94 13.15
N ARG A 12 -2.10 -1.51 13.73
CA ARG A 12 -0.72 -1.35 13.22
C ARG A 12 -0.56 -1.73 11.74
N ILE A 13 -1.30 -2.73 11.25
CA ILE A 13 -1.21 -3.20 9.86
C ILE A 13 -1.99 -2.29 8.92
N ARG A 14 -3.18 -1.85 9.33
CA ARG A 14 -3.95 -0.84 8.59
C ARG A 14 -3.19 0.48 8.48
N THR A 15 -2.60 0.94 9.58
CA THR A 15 -1.76 2.14 9.60
C THR A 15 -0.55 2.00 8.66
N LEU A 16 0.09 0.83 8.62
CA LEU A 16 1.19 0.58 7.68
C LEU A 16 0.71 0.69 6.23
N GLU A 17 -0.41 0.07 5.88
CA GLU A 17 -0.99 0.14 4.54
C GLU A 17 -1.37 1.56 4.12
N ALA A 18 -2.04 2.31 5.00
CA ALA A 18 -2.40 3.70 4.75
C ALA A 18 -1.16 4.56 4.43
N ARG A 19 -0.07 4.41 5.20
CA ARG A 19 1.22 5.08 4.94
C ARG A 19 1.80 4.72 3.59
N GLN A 20 1.79 3.44 3.22
CA GLN A 20 2.31 2.99 1.92
C GLN A 20 1.50 3.56 0.76
N ILE A 21 0.18 3.66 0.90
CA ILE A 21 -0.67 4.22 -0.15
C ILE A 21 -0.46 5.71 -0.32
N ILE A 22 -0.33 6.46 0.78
CA ILE A 22 -0.06 7.90 0.72
C ILE A 22 1.27 8.13 -0.01
N LYS A 23 2.34 7.42 0.39
CA LYS A 23 3.65 7.49 -0.26
C LYS A 23 3.58 7.09 -1.74
N ALA A 24 2.80 6.07 -2.08
CA ALA A 24 2.61 5.62 -3.45
C ALA A 24 1.90 6.66 -4.34
N ARG A 25 1.01 7.47 -3.75
CA ARG A 25 0.32 8.56 -4.45
C ARG A 25 1.22 9.76 -4.69
N GLU A 26 2.09 10.09 -3.73
CA GLU A 26 3.08 11.18 -3.87
C GLU A 26 4.09 10.91 -5.00
N ILE A 27 4.44 9.64 -5.24
CA ILE A 27 5.42 9.25 -6.27
C ILE A 27 4.75 9.06 -7.65
N GLY A 28 3.44 8.80 -7.69
CA GLY A 28 2.73 8.51 -8.92
C GLY A 28 2.44 9.77 -9.75
N PRO A 29 2.53 9.72 -11.10
CA PRO A 29 2.13 10.84 -11.95
C PRO A 29 0.61 11.09 -11.86
N ASP A 30 0.22 12.36 -12.03
CA ASP A 30 -1.16 12.84 -11.99
C ASP A 30 -2.04 12.17 -13.05
N GLY A 31 -2.68 11.05 -12.68
CA GLY A 31 -3.93 10.54 -13.26
C GLY A 31 -3.91 9.93 -14.66
N ASN A 32 -2.98 10.30 -15.54
CA ASN A 32 -3.01 9.95 -16.98
C ASN A 32 -2.00 8.88 -17.40
N CYS A 33 -1.11 8.42 -16.51
CA CYS A 33 -0.14 7.39 -16.85
C CYS A 33 -0.71 5.98 -16.60
N VAL A 34 -0.38 5.03 -17.50
CA VAL A 34 -0.66 3.62 -17.28
C VAL A 34 0.11 3.15 -16.04
N ARG A 35 -0.63 2.64 -15.05
CA ARG A 35 -0.02 2.08 -13.84
C ARG A 35 0.85 0.88 -14.21
N ARG A 36 2.16 0.97 -13.95
CA ARG A 36 3.07 -0.17 -14.04
C ARG A 36 3.00 -0.99 -12.76
N PHE A 37 2.43 -2.18 -12.85
CA PHE A 37 2.46 -3.14 -11.74
C PHE A 37 3.82 -3.83 -11.71
N VAL A 38 4.64 -3.51 -10.70
CA VAL A 38 5.89 -4.22 -10.43
C VAL A 38 5.58 -5.34 -9.45
N ILE A 39 5.99 -6.57 -9.78
CA ILE A 39 5.84 -7.71 -8.87
C ILE A 39 6.95 -7.61 -7.82
N PRO A 40 6.61 -7.42 -6.53
CA PRO A 40 7.59 -7.43 -5.45
C PRO A 40 8.20 -8.82 -5.26
N ALA A 41 9.45 -8.87 -4.81
CA ALA A 41 10.00 -10.07 -4.23
C ALA A 41 9.23 -10.39 -2.92
N VAL A 42 8.61 -11.57 -2.88
CA VAL A 42 7.80 -12.04 -1.75
C VAL A 42 8.61 -13.01 -0.90
N ASN A 43 8.64 -12.79 0.41
CA ASN A 43 9.25 -13.68 1.37
C ASN A 43 8.23 -14.74 1.84
N PHE A 44 8.32 -15.96 1.30
CA PHE A 44 7.42 -17.06 1.69
C PHE A 44 7.64 -17.58 3.12
N GLY A 45 8.76 -17.25 3.76
CA GLY A 45 9.02 -17.56 5.16
C GLY A 45 8.48 -16.50 6.15
N ALA A 46 7.81 -15.45 5.65
CA ALA A 46 7.30 -14.39 6.49
C ALA A 46 6.13 -14.87 7.36
N THR A 47 6.18 -14.52 8.64
CA THR A 47 5.09 -14.78 9.59
C THR A 47 4.10 -13.61 9.70
N ASP A 48 4.47 -12.43 9.18
CA ASP A 48 3.63 -11.24 9.18
C ASP A 48 3.77 -10.45 7.87
N TYR A 49 2.78 -9.59 7.57
CA TYR A 49 2.73 -8.77 6.36
C TYR A 49 3.88 -7.78 6.23
N VAL A 50 4.49 -7.40 7.36
CA VAL A 50 5.63 -6.49 7.40
C VAL A 50 6.84 -7.12 6.72
N ASP A 51 7.06 -8.41 6.96
CA ASP A 51 8.24 -9.15 6.48
C ASP A 51 7.99 -9.81 5.11
N LEU A 52 6.74 -9.80 4.65
CA LEU A 52 6.30 -10.43 3.42
C LEU A 52 6.91 -9.78 2.16
N ILE A 53 7.15 -8.47 2.19
CA ILE A 53 7.74 -7.70 1.08
C ILE A 53 8.75 -6.70 1.62
N ASN A 54 9.86 -6.54 0.92
CA ASN A 54 10.76 -5.43 1.18
C ASN A 54 10.13 -4.09 0.72
N TRP A 55 9.49 -3.39 1.65
CA TRP A 55 8.81 -2.12 1.43
C TRP A 55 9.74 -0.96 1.04
N GLN A 56 11.04 -1.06 1.30
CA GLN A 56 12.01 -0.04 0.86
C GLN A 56 12.45 -0.25 -0.58
N ALA A 57 12.54 -1.52 -1.02
CA ALA A 57 12.98 -1.87 -2.37
C ALA A 57 11.84 -1.94 -3.39
N CYS A 58 10.58 -1.98 -2.94
CA CYS A 58 9.43 -2.10 -3.82
C CYS A 58 8.61 -0.81 -3.93
N TYR A 59 8.48 -0.30 -5.14
CA TYR A 59 7.52 0.76 -5.48
C TYR A 59 6.11 0.16 -5.62
N VAL A 60 5.38 0.13 -4.52
CA VAL A 60 3.99 -0.32 -4.53
C VAL A 60 3.11 0.82 -5.01
N THR A 61 2.23 0.56 -5.98
CA THR A 61 1.24 1.55 -6.43
C THR A 61 -0.07 1.44 -5.63
N SER A 62 -0.78 2.54 -5.42
CA SER A 62 -2.09 2.57 -4.74
C SER A 62 -3.14 1.71 -5.48
N PRO A 63 -3.86 0.77 -4.83
CA PRO A 63 -4.92 -0.04 -5.44
C PRO A 63 -6.03 0.80 -6.11
N PRO A 64 -6.60 0.39 -7.26
CA PRO A 64 -7.58 1.22 -7.99
C PRO A 64 -8.88 1.43 -7.21
N VAL A 65 -9.28 0.45 -6.40
CA VAL A 65 -10.46 0.54 -5.52
C VAL A 65 -10.32 1.65 -4.47
N LEU A 66 -9.09 1.99 -4.07
CA LEU A 66 -8.83 3.07 -3.14
C LEU A 66 -8.74 4.44 -3.84
N ARG A 67 -8.80 4.51 -5.17
CA ARG A 67 -8.71 5.77 -5.94
C ARG A 67 -9.78 6.79 -5.53
N GLN A 68 -10.96 6.33 -5.14
CA GLN A 68 -12.06 7.19 -4.70
C GLN A 68 -11.89 7.71 -3.27
N ILE A 69 -11.02 7.08 -2.48
CA ILE A 69 -10.72 7.48 -1.10
C ILE A 69 -9.61 8.52 -1.12
N SER A 70 -9.85 9.70 -0.55
CA SER A 70 -8.85 10.77 -0.52
C SER A 70 -7.68 10.44 0.40
N SER A 71 -6.51 11.04 0.18
CA SER A 71 -5.36 10.87 1.09
C SER A 71 -5.66 11.42 2.48
N HIS A 72 -6.54 12.42 2.60
CA HIS A 72 -7.00 12.94 3.88
C HIS A 72 -7.83 11.91 4.67
N GLU A 73 -8.71 11.16 3.99
CA GLU A 73 -9.44 10.06 4.64
C GLU A 73 -8.48 8.94 5.09
N LEU A 74 -7.44 8.64 4.29
CA LEU A 74 -6.41 7.67 4.68
C LEU A 74 -5.58 8.14 5.88
N LEU A 75 -5.31 9.45 6.00
CA LEU A 75 -4.59 10.01 7.16
C LEU A 75 -5.36 9.82 8.46
N LYS A 76 -6.71 9.79 8.43
CA LYS A 76 -7.52 9.50 9.64
C LYS A 76 -7.37 8.06 10.13
N MET A 77 -6.80 7.16 9.32
CA MET A 77 -6.53 5.77 9.68
C MET A 77 -5.13 5.56 10.29
N ILE A 78 -4.31 6.62 10.36
CA ILE A 78 -2.96 6.62 10.94
C ILE A 78 -2.99 7.19 12.34
#